data_AF-A0A7C2RLN2-F1
#
_entry.id   AF-A0A7C2RLN2-F1
#
_cell.length_a   1.000
_cell.length_b   1.000
_cell.length_c   1.000
_cell.angle_alpha   90.00
_cell.angle_beta   90.00
_cell.angle_gamma   90.00
#
_symmetry.space_group_name_H-M   'P 1'
#
loop_
_entity.id
_entity.type
_entity.pdbx_description
1 polymer ?
#
loop_
_entity_poly.entity_id
_entity_poly.type
_entity_poly.pdbx_seq_one_letter_code
_entity_poly.pdbx_strand_id
1 'polypeptide(L)' 'MSQYQYTITFTDSEMIMLREALKNMIKECDKQLQNGPKAPYWAHKRSAARVLHKLYDNVQQVSGNNFDFFNLGNEEE' A
#
# COMPACT_ATOMS: atom_id res chain seq x y z
N MET A 1 -7.23 26.77 8.20
CA MET A 1 -6.44 25.82 7.38
C MET A 1 -7.41 24.80 6.84
N SER A 2 -7.65 24.75 5.53
CA SER A 2 -8.55 23.75 4.94
C SER A 2 -7.82 22.41 4.80
N GLN A 3 -8.50 21.32 5.14
CA GLN A 3 -7.99 19.97 4.97
C GLN A 3 -8.83 19.29 3.90
N TYR A 4 -8.15 18.67 2.92
CA TYR A 4 -8.80 17.90 1.87
C TYR A 4 -8.45 16.43 2.06
N GLN A 5 -9.43 15.55 1.83
CA GLN A 5 -9.27 14.11 1.85
C GLN A 5 -9.67 13.55 0.50
N TYR A 6 -8.85 12.66 -0.03
CA TYR A 6 -9.07 12.01 -1.31
C TYR A 6 -9.03 10.49 -1.12
N THR A 7 -9.87 9.78 -1.85
CA THR A 7 -9.89 8.32 -1.91
C THR A 7 -9.47 7.90 -3.31
N ILE A 8 -8.45 7.05 -3.41
CA ILE A 8 -7.97 6.50 -4.68
C ILE A 8 -7.94 4.98 -4.52
N THR A 9 -8.47 4.28 -5.50
CA THR A 9 -8.45 2.81 -5.58
C THR A 9 -7.28 2.38 -6.45
N PHE A 10 -6.50 1.41 -5.98
CA PHE A 10 -5.37 0.85 -6.71
C PHE A 10 -5.55 -0.66 -6.89
N THR A 11 -5.09 -1.16 -8.02
CA THR A 11 -4.94 -2.59 -8.30
C THR A 11 -3.67 -3.14 -7.63
N ASP A 12 -3.54 -4.47 -7.56
CA ASP A 12 -2.41 -5.12 -6.89
C ASP A 12 -1.04 -4.71 -7.49
N SER A 13 -0.94 -4.64 -8.82
CA SER A 13 0.27 -4.20 -9.50
C SER A 13 0.63 -2.74 -9.21
N GLU A 14 -0.37 -1.85 -9.16
CA GLU A 14 -0.18 -0.45 -8.79
C GLU A 14 0.23 -0.30 -7.33
N MET A 15 -0.29 -1.14 -6.43
CA MET A 15 0.10 -1.16 -5.02
C MET A 15 1.54 -1.60 -4.83
N ILE A 16 2.00 -2.61 -5.58
CA ILE A 16 3.41 -3.03 -5.58
C ILE A 16 4.30 -1.90 -6.11
N MET A 17 3.91 -1.26 -7.23
CA MET A 17 4.63 -0.12 -7.78
C MET A 17 4.75 1.02 -6.77
N LEU A 18 3.64 1.37 -6.12
CA LEU A 18 3.59 2.44 -5.11
C LEU A 18 4.47 2.11 -3.90
N ARG A 19 4.47 0.85 -3.45
CA ARG A 19 5.34 0.39 -2.36
C ARG A 19 6.82 0.63 -2.67
N GLU A 20 7.27 0.23 -3.85
CA GLU A 20 8.67 0.38 -4.25
C GLU A 20 9.02 1.86 -4.49
N ALA A 21 8.11 2.64 -5.07
CA ALA A 21 8.27 4.09 -5.20
C ALA A 21 8.44 4.78 -3.83
N LEU A 22 7.62 4.42 -2.84
CA LEU A 22 7.70 4.97 -1.49
C LEU A 22 9.01 4.61 -0.79
N LYS A 23 9.48 3.36 -0.92
CA LYS A 23 10.79 2.94 -0.40
C LYS A 23 11.94 3.74 -1.05
N ASN A 24 11.89 3.91 -2.37
CA ASN A 24 12.89 4.69 -3.10
C ASN A 24 12.88 6.16 -2.68
N MET A 25 11.69 6.75 -2.46
CA MET A 25 11.54 8.12 -1.97
C MET A 25 12.14 8.30 -0.58
N ILE A 26 11.91 7.36 0.35
CA ILE A 26 12.51 7.39 1.69
C ILE A 26 14.03 7.32 1.59
N LYS A 27 14.57 6.40 0.79
CA LYS A 27 16.00 6.24 0.57
C LYS A 27 16.65 7.51 0.02
N GLU A 28 16.00 8.18 -0.94
CA GLU A 28 16.51 9.42 -1.51
C GLU A 28 16.44 10.58 -0.51
N CYS A 29 15.35 10.68 0.26
CA CYS A 29 15.26 11.64 1.35
C CYS A 29 16.37 11.43 2.39
N ASP A 30 16.71 10.18 2.73
CA ASP A 30 17.78 9.87 3.67
C ASP A 30 19.16 10.31 3.16
N LYS A 31 19.48 10.06 1.89
CA LYS A 31 20.71 10.58 1.28
C LYS A 31 20.78 12.10 1.33
N GLN A 32 19.67 12.77 1.02
CA GLN A 32 19.61 14.23 1.01
C GLN A 32 19.75 14.83 2.41
N LEU A 33 19.23 14.14 3.43
CA LEU A 33 19.39 14.54 4.84
C LEU A 33 20.82 14.31 5.36
N GLN A 34 21.54 13.30 4.85
CA GLN A 34 22.96 13.10 5.17
C GLN A 34 23.84 14.26 4.68
N ASN A 35 23.46 14.89 3.56
CA ASN A 35 24.14 16.07 3.01
C ASN A 35 23.76 17.39 3.72
N GLY A 36 23.01 17.30 4.83
CA GLY A 36 22.55 18.43 5.64
C GLY A 36 21.03 18.47 5.79
N PRO A 37 20.51 18.88 6.96
CA PRO A 37 19.07 18.91 7.21
C PRO A 37 18.39 19.92 6.28
N LYS A 38 17.48 19.44 5.45
CA LYS A 38 16.63 20.24 4.58
C LYS A 38 15.16 19.94 4.91
N ALA A 39 14.44 20.97 5.36
CA ALA A 39 13.05 20.89 5.77
C ALA A 39 12.11 20.10 4.81
N PRO A 40 12.18 20.24 3.47
CA PRO A 40 11.27 19.49 2.58
C PRO A 40 11.48 17.98 2.63
N TYR A 41 12.74 17.51 2.70
CA TYR A 41 13.04 16.07 2.71
C TYR A 41 12.60 15.40 4.02
N TRP A 42 12.63 16.12 5.13
CA TRP A 42 12.12 15.59 6.41
C TRP A 42 10.59 15.40 6.37
N ALA A 43 9.87 16.40 5.85
CA ALA A 43 8.42 16.33 5.67
C ALA A 43 8.03 15.21 4.69
N HIS A 44 8.72 15.13 3.55
CA HIS A 44 8.49 14.09 2.54
C HIS A 44 8.79 12.70 3.05
N LYS A 45 9.91 12.49 3.77
CA LYS A 45 10.23 11.21 4.43
C LYS A 45 9.12 10.78 5.38
N ARG A 46 8.67 11.70 6.25
CA ARG A 46 7.60 11.41 7.23
C ARG A 46 6.28 11.04 6.55
N SER A 47 5.90 11.78 5.52
CA SER A 47 4.69 11.49 4.74
C SER A 47 4.80 10.14 4.02
N ALA A 48 5.93 9.86 3.35
CA ALA A 48 6.16 8.59 2.67
C ALA A 48 6.13 7.39 3.63
N ALA A 49 6.77 7.51 4.80
CA ALA A 49 6.74 6.47 5.82
C ALA A 49 5.32 6.22 6.35
N ARG A 50 4.53 7.29 6.55
CA ARG A 50 3.13 7.18 6.97
C ARG A 50 2.25 6.49 5.93
N VAL A 51 2.45 6.77 4.64
CA VAL A 51 1.70 6.11 3.56
C VAL A 51 2.12 4.64 3.46
N LEU A 52 3.42 4.34 3.54
CA LEU A 52 3.93 2.97 3.46
C LEU A 52 3.39 2.09 4.60
N HIS A 53 3.28 2.62 5.82
CA HIS A 53 2.68 1.89 6.94
C HIS A 53 1.20 1.56 6.70
N LYS A 54 0.46 2.44 6.02
CA LYS A 54 -0.98 2.30 5.81
C LYS A 54 -1.36 1.58 4.52
N LEU A 55 -0.36 1.22 3.72
CA LEU A 55 -0.55 0.82 2.33
C LEU A 55 -1.50 -0.38 2.22
N TYR A 56 -1.38 -1.37 3.11
CA TYR A 56 -2.18 -2.59 3.07
C TYR A 56 -3.27 -2.65 4.15
N ASP A 57 -3.56 -1.55 4.86
CA ASP A 57 -4.51 -1.55 5.98
C ASP A 57 -5.97 -1.79 5.55
N ASN A 58 -6.31 -1.46 4.28
CA ASN A 58 -7.68 -1.52 3.77
C ASN A 58 -7.77 -2.32 2.46
N VAL A 59 -7.00 -3.40 2.34
CA VAL A 59 -7.07 -4.28 1.16
C VAL A 59 -8.42 -4.99 1.14
N GLN A 60 -9.14 -4.87 0.02
CA GLN A 60 -10.37 -5.60 -0.23
C GLN A 60 -10.15 -6.57 -1.37
N GLN A 61 -10.37 -7.86 -1.12
CA GLN A 61 -10.39 -8.87 -2.16
C GLN A 61 -11.69 -8.72 -2.96
N VAL A 62 -11.57 -8.27 -4.20
CA VAL A 62 -12.72 -8.08 -5.11
C VAL A 62 -13.03 -9.31 -5.96
N SER A 63 -12.12 -10.28 -6.03
CA SER A 63 -12.34 -11.56 -6.72
C SER A 63 -11.59 -12.70 -6.03
N GLY A 64 -12.22 -13.87 -6.01
CA GLY A 64 -11.66 -15.10 -5.45
C GLY A 64 -12.59 -16.26 -5.79
N ASN A 65 -12.00 -17.41 -6.15
CA ASN A 65 -12.79 -18.62 -6.33
C ASN A 65 -12.92 -19.30 -4.96
N ASN A 66 -14.15 -19.48 -4.50
CA ASN A 66 -14.45 -20.31 -3.36
C ASN A 66 -14.72 -21.73 -3.87
N PHE A 67 -13.67 -22.53 -4.04
CA PHE A 67 -13.81 -23.96 -4.35
C PHE A 67 -14.18 -24.71 -3.06
N ASP A 68 -15.32 -24.37 -2.47
CA ASP A 68 -15.94 -25.25 -1.49
C ASP A 68 -16.41 -26.48 -2.27
N PHE A 69 -15.62 -27.54 -2.10
CA PHE A 69 -15.80 -28.85 -2.68
C PHE A 69 -17.26 -29.29 -2.54
N PHE A 70 -17.85 -29.58 -3.70
CA PHE A 70 -19.08 -30.33 -3.86
C PHE A 70 -18.99 -31.61 -3.03
N ASN A 71 -19.60 -31.61 -1.84
CA ASN A 71 -19.80 -32.83 -1.07
C ASN A 71 -20.96 -33.57 -1.74
N LEU A 72 -20.65 -34.26 -2.84
CA LEU A 72 -21.46 -35.32 -3.44
C LEU A 72 -21.45 -36.49 -2.46
N GLY A 73 -22.15 -36.32 -1.35
CA GLY A 73 -22.42 -37.36 -0.39
C GLY A 73 -23.67 -38.12 -0.79
N ASN A 74 -23.43 -39.33 -1.29
CA ASN A 74 -24.28 -40.53 -1.22
C ASN A 74 -25.23 -40.79 -2.40
N GLU A 75 -24.68 -41.56 -3.35
CA GLU A 75 -25.37 -42.68 -3.99
C GLU A 75 -25.87 -43.70 -2.95
N GLU A 76 -26.79 -44.56 -3.41
CA GLU A 76 -27.41 -45.74 -2.77
C GLU A 76 -28.78 -45.51 -2.08
N GLU A 77 -29.83 -45.58 -2.92
CA GLU A 77 -31.20 -46.01 -2.58
C GLU A 77 -31.29 -47.55 -2.63
#